data_AF-A0A538CHW9-F1
#
_entry.id   AF-A0A538CHW9-F1
#
_cell.length_a   1.000
_cell.length_b   1.000
_cell.length_c   1.000
_cell.angle_alpha   90.00
_cell.angle_beta   90.00
_cell.angle_gamma   90.00
#
_symmetry.space_group_name_H-M   'P 1'
#
loop_
_entity.id
_entity.type
_entity.pdbx_description
1 polymer ?
#
loop_
_entity_poly.entity_id
_entity_poly.type
_entity_poly.pdbx_seq_one_letter_code
_entity_poly.pdbx_strand_id
1 'polypeptide(L)'
;MPTRETDSQGVGAAVKEVAERASAVVRLELELAALELKRKVVSLGLGIGFAIGAVVMLLFLVGFAYAAAAAALALVLPTWAALLVVTGVLLFKVALLAGLALNRIRRGTPPVPEQAIREARLTAEALKSDGR
;
A
#
# COMPACT_ATOMS: atom_id res chain seq x y z
N MET A 1 -23.23 -8.46 -70.09
CA MET A 1 -22.87 -7.71 -68.87
C MET A 1 -24.08 -7.66 -67.94
N PRO A 2 -24.02 -8.29 -66.76
CA PRO A 2 -24.83 -7.90 -65.60
C PRO A 2 -23.97 -7.17 -64.56
N THR A 3 -24.61 -6.25 -63.86
CA THR A 3 -24.05 -5.22 -63.00
C THR A 3 -23.83 -5.69 -61.56
N ARG A 4 -22.77 -5.14 -60.94
CA ARG A 4 -22.28 -5.30 -59.56
C ARG A 4 -23.41 -5.24 -58.50
N GLU A 5 -23.59 -6.32 -57.73
CA GLU A 5 -24.30 -6.31 -56.43
C GLU A 5 -23.57 -7.03 -55.28
N THR A 6 -22.34 -7.54 -55.50
CA THR A 6 -21.59 -8.33 -54.50
C THR A 6 -20.59 -7.54 -53.63
N ASP A 7 -20.41 -6.24 -53.86
CA ASP A 7 -19.36 -5.45 -53.17
C ASP A 7 -19.80 -4.92 -51.79
N SER A 8 -21.10 -4.65 -51.62
CA SER A 8 -21.66 -4.14 -50.36
C SER A 8 -21.83 -5.21 -49.27
N GLN A 9 -21.90 -6.50 -49.64
CA GLN A 9 -22.00 -7.61 -48.68
C GLN A 9 -20.64 -8.03 -48.09
N GLY A 10 -19.52 -7.84 -48.82
CA GLY A 10 -18.18 -8.22 -48.36
C GLY A 10 -17.57 -7.25 -47.34
N VAL A 11 -17.74 -5.94 -47.53
CA VAL A 11 -17.22 -4.91 -46.60
C VAL A 11 -17.96 -4.93 -45.27
N GLY A 12 -19.29 -5.10 -45.28
CA GLY A 12 -20.09 -5.21 -44.06
C GLY A 12 -19.74 -6.45 -43.23
N ALA A 13 -19.49 -7.59 -43.88
CA ALA A 13 -19.05 -8.81 -43.22
C ALA A 13 -17.64 -8.67 -42.61
N ALA A 14 -16.70 -8.04 -43.33
CA ALA A 14 -15.34 -7.80 -42.82
C ALA A 14 -15.32 -6.83 -41.63
N VAL A 15 -16.12 -5.76 -41.65
CA VAL A 15 -16.25 -4.82 -40.52
C VAL A 15 -16.83 -5.53 -39.29
N LYS A 16 -17.83 -6.40 -39.49
CA LYS A 16 -18.39 -7.21 -38.41
C LYS A 16 -17.35 -8.15 -37.80
N GLU A 17 -16.55 -8.82 -38.64
CA GLU A 17 -15.49 -9.73 -38.16
C GLU A 17 -14.40 -8.97 -37.38
N VAL A 18 -13.97 -7.80 -37.85
CA VAL A 18 -13.01 -6.96 -37.13
C VAL A 18 -13.59 -6.48 -35.79
N ALA A 19 -14.86 -6.09 -35.76
CA ALA A 19 -15.54 -5.71 -34.52
C ALA A 19 -15.65 -6.88 -33.53
N GLU A 20 -15.97 -8.09 -34.00
CA GLU A 20 -15.99 -9.29 -33.18
C GLU A 20 -14.61 -9.64 -32.62
N ARG A 21 -13.55 -9.55 -33.43
CA ARG A 21 -12.16 -9.77 -32.99
C ARG A 21 -11.71 -8.71 -31.99
N ALA A 22 -12.03 -7.44 -32.22
CA ALA A 22 -11.71 -6.36 -31.30
C ALA A 22 -12.41 -6.56 -29.94
N SER A 23 -13.69 -6.95 -29.96
CA SER A 23 -14.44 -7.32 -28.75
C SER A 23 -13.81 -8.51 -28.02
N ALA A 24 -13.37 -9.53 -28.75
CA ALA A 24 -12.69 -10.69 -28.18
C ALA A 24 -11.36 -10.32 -27.51
N VAL A 25 -10.54 -9.45 -28.13
CA VAL A 25 -9.27 -8.97 -27.55
C VAL A 25 -9.52 -8.20 -26.26
N VAL A 26 -10.48 -7.27 -26.24
CA VAL A 26 -10.83 -6.50 -25.04
C VAL A 26 -11.25 -7.45 -23.91
N ARG A 27 -12.08 -8.45 -24.20
CA ARG A 27 -12.49 -9.43 -23.20
C ARG A 27 -11.31 -10.25 -22.66
N LEU A 28 -10.39 -10.68 -23.53
CA LEU A 28 -9.19 -11.43 -23.14
C LEU A 28 -8.25 -10.60 -22.26
N GLU A 29 -8.04 -9.32 -22.59
CA GLU A 29 -7.22 -8.40 -21.78
C GLU A 29 -7.86 -8.17 -20.40
N LEU A 30 -9.18 -8.07 -20.32
CA LEU A 30 -9.89 -7.99 -19.04
C LEU A 30 -9.75 -9.29 -18.22
N GLU A 31 -9.89 -10.45 -18.86
CA GLU A 31 -9.69 -11.76 -18.21
C GLU A 31 -8.24 -11.92 -17.72
N LEU A 32 -7.25 -11.51 -18.52
CA LEU A 32 -5.84 -11.51 -18.14
C LEU A 32 -5.56 -10.55 -16.99
N ALA A 33 -6.05 -9.31 -17.09
CA ALA A 33 -5.91 -8.30 -16.05
C ALA A 33 -6.54 -8.76 -14.73
N ALA A 34 -7.71 -9.42 -14.77
CA ALA A 34 -8.35 -10.00 -13.60
C ALA A 34 -7.49 -11.11 -12.96
N LEU A 35 -6.89 -11.98 -13.78
CA LEU A 35 -5.98 -13.03 -13.30
C LEU A 35 -4.70 -12.45 -12.68
N GLU A 36 -4.09 -11.46 -13.33
CA GLU A 36 -2.90 -10.79 -12.83
C GLU A 36 -3.19 -10.04 -11.52
N LEU A 37 -4.32 -9.32 -11.47
CA LEU A 37 -4.77 -8.63 -10.27
C LEU A 37 -4.99 -9.62 -9.12
N LYS A 38 -5.67 -10.74 -9.37
CA LYS A 38 -5.87 -11.79 -8.35
C LYS A 38 -4.54 -12.31 -7.81
N ARG A 39 -3.57 -12.59 -8.68
CA ARG A 39 -2.23 -13.05 -8.27
C ARG A 39 -1.52 -11.98 -7.42
N LYS A 40 -1.55 -10.72 -7.86
CA LYS A 40 -0.96 -9.58 -7.12
C LYS A 40 -1.60 -9.42 -5.75
N VAL A 41 -2.93 -9.47 -5.67
CA VAL A 41 -3.69 -9.35 -4.41
C VAL A 41 -3.34 -10.48 -3.46
N VAL A 42 -3.26 -11.73 -3.93
CA VAL A 42 -2.87 -12.86 -3.08
C VAL A 42 -1.44 -12.71 -2.58
N SER A 43 -0.49 -12.37 -3.46
CA SER A 43 0.91 -12.19 -3.03
C SER A 43 1.08 -11.03 -2.05
N LEU A 44 0.38 -9.91 -2.28
CA LEU A 44 0.37 -8.79 -1.34
C LEU A 44 -0.29 -9.20 -0.02
N GLY A 45 -1.42 -9.91 -0.07
CA GLY A 45 -2.14 -10.38 1.10
C GLY A 45 -1.29 -11.31 1.96
N LEU A 46 -0.58 -12.26 1.34
CA LEU A 46 0.38 -13.11 2.04
C LEU A 46 1.55 -12.32 2.61
N GLY A 47 2.11 -11.37 1.84
CA GLY A 47 3.20 -10.50 2.30
C GLY A 47 2.80 -9.66 3.52
N ILE A 48 1.62 -9.04 3.48
CA ILE A 48 1.05 -8.29 4.61
C ILE A 48 0.78 -9.24 5.79
N GLY A 49 0.26 -10.44 5.53
CA GLY A 49 0.03 -11.47 6.55
C GLY A 49 1.31 -11.87 7.28
N PHE A 50 2.38 -12.16 6.54
CA PHE A 50 3.69 -12.45 7.11
C PHE A 50 4.28 -11.24 7.86
N ALA A 51 4.13 -10.03 7.34
CA ALA A 51 4.60 -8.82 8.01
C ALA A 51 3.89 -8.61 9.36
N ILE A 52 2.55 -8.76 9.41
CA ILE A 52 1.78 -8.69 10.65
C ILE A 52 2.22 -9.81 11.61
N GLY A 53 2.35 -11.05 11.11
CA GLY A 53 2.82 -12.18 11.90
C GLY A 53 4.22 -11.96 12.51
N ALA A 54 5.14 -11.39 11.73
CA ALA A 54 6.48 -11.04 12.20
C ALA A 54 6.45 -9.96 13.28
N VAL A 55 5.62 -8.92 13.12
CA VAL A 55 5.44 -7.88 14.15
C VAL A 55 4.90 -8.49 15.45
N VAL A 56 3.89 -9.36 15.38
CA VAL A 56 3.35 -10.05 16.56
C VAL A 56 4.43 -10.91 17.24
N MET A 57 5.19 -11.70 16.46
CA MET A 57 6.27 -12.52 17.00
C MET A 57 7.37 -11.68 17.64
N LEU A 58 7.70 -10.54 17.04
CA LEU A 58 8.67 -9.59 17.59
C LEU A 58 8.19 -9.00 18.93
N LEU A 59 6.89 -8.71 19.07
CA LEU A 59 6.33 -8.26 20.35
C LEU A 59 6.50 -9.31 21.45
N PHE A 60 6.24 -10.59 21.15
CA PHE A 60 6.50 -11.69 22.09
C PHE A 60 7.99 -11.79 22.43
N LEU A 61 8.87 -11.78 21.43
CA LEU A 61 10.32 -11.83 21.64
C LEU A 61 10.79 -10.71 22.58
N VAL A 62 10.33 -9.49 22.35
CA VAL A 62 10.66 -8.32 23.18
C VAL A 62 10.16 -8.52 24.62
N GLY A 63 8.91 -9.00 24.80
CA GLY A 63 8.36 -9.30 26.13
C GLY A 63 9.16 -10.37 26.88
N PHE A 64 9.49 -11.48 26.23
CA PHE A 64 10.31 -12.54 26.80
C PHE A 64 11.73 -12.09 27.09
N ALA A 65 12.32 -11.21 26.26
CA ALA A 65 13.65 -10.66 26.51
C ALA A 65 13.67 -9.82 27.81
N TYR A 66 12.65 -8.98 28.05
CA TYR A 66 12.55 -8.24 29.31
C TYR A 66 12.28 -9.15 30.51
N ALA A 67 11.44 -10.17 30.35
CA ALA A 67 11.21 -11.16 31.40
C ALA A 67 12.49 -11.92 31.76
N ALA A 68 13.27 -12.33 30.75
CA ALA A 68 14.57 -12.98 30.94
C ALA A 68 15.58 -12.05 31.62
N ALA A 69 15.62 -10.77 31.23
CA ALA A 69 16.47 -9.77 31.88
C ALA A 69 16.08 -9.56 33.35
N ALA A 70 14.78 -9.48 33.66
CA ALA A 70 14.30 -9.37 35.03
C ALA A 70 14.64 -10.62 35.84
N ALA A 71 14.49 -11.81 35.26
CA ALA A 71 14.85 -13.07 35.90
C ALA A 71 16.37 -13.16 36.16
N ALA A 72 17.21 -12.73 35.22
CA ALA A 72 18.65 -12.68 35.40
C ALA A 72 19.06 -11.71 36.51
N LEU A 73 18.45 -10.52 36.58
CA LEU A 73 18.68 -9.57 37.67
C LEU A 73 18.19 -10.10 39.01
N ALA A 74 17.11 -10.88 39.03
CA ALA A 74 16.59 -11.51 40.24
C ALA A 74 17.53 -12.56 40.85
N LEU A 75 18.59 -12.98 40.13
CA LEU A 75 19.66 -13.82 40.68
C LEU A 75 20.53 -13.08 41.70
N VAL A 76 20.60 -11.75 41.61
CA VAL A 76 21.48 -10.90 42.44
C VAL A 76 20.73 -9.82 43.22
N LEU A 77 19.45 -9.58 42.91
CA LEU A 77 18.58 -8.61 43.56
C LEU A 77 17.24 -9.26 43.94
N PRO A 78 16.50 -8.73 44.94
CA PRO A 78 15.13 -9.14 45.18
C PRO A 78 14.26 -8.93 43.93
N THR A 79 13.31 -9.85 43.70
CA THR A 79 12.46 -9.86 42.50
C THR A 79 11.75 -8.54 42.24
N TRP A 80 11.26 -7.88 43.29
CA TRP A 80 10.58 -6.58 43.15
C TRP A 80 11.53 -5.49 42.62
N ALA A 81 12.79 -5.47 43.07
CA ALA A 81 13.78 -4.49 42.64
C ALA A 81 14.22 -4.76 41.20
N ALA A 82 14.43 -6.03 40.83
CA ALA A 82 14.72 -6.42 39.45
C ALA A 82 13.62 -5.96 38.47
N LEU A 83 12.34 -6.16 38.83
CA LEU A 83 11.21 -5.71 38.02
C LEU A 83 11.17 -4.18 37.88
N LEU A 84 11.44 -3.43 38.95
CA LEU A 84 11.48 -1.96 38.90
C LEU A 84 12.62 -1.45 38.01
N VAL A 85 13.79 -2.06 38.05
CA VAL A 85 14.93 -1.69 37.18
C VAL A 85 14.57 -1.90 35.72
N VAL A 86 14.04 -3.06 35.35
CA VAL A 86 13.63 -3.34 33.96
C VAL A 86 12.50 -2.40 33.52
N THR A 87 11.55 -2.12 34.40
CA THR A 87 10.46 -1.15 34.13
C THR A 87 11.01 0.25 33.89
N GLY A 88 11.98 0.70 34.70
CA GLY A 88 12.65 1.99 34.53
C GLY A 88 13.36 2.10 33.18
N VAL A 89 14.08 1.05 32.76
CA VAL A 89 14.73 0.96 31.44
C VAL A 89 13.68 1.01 30.32
N LEU A 90 12.54 0.35 30.48
CA LEU A 90 11.45 0.38 29.51
C LEU A 90 10.84 1.78 29.39
N LEU A 91 10.55 2.44 30.52
CA LEU A 91 10.04 3.81 30.55
C LEU A 91 11.00 4.79 29.87
N PHE A 92 12.30 4.66 30.12
CA PHE A 92 13.31 5.48 29.45
C PHE A 92 13.28 5.29 27.93
N LYS A 93 13.22 4.05 27.45
CA LYS A 93 13.11 3.76 26.02
C LYS A 93 11.82 4.32 25.40
N VAL A 94 10.69 4.20 26.10
CA VAL A 94 9.40 4.76 25.66
C VAL A 94 9.51 6.28 25.55
N ALA A 95 10.03 6.95 26.58
CA ALA A 95 10.19 8.41 26.57
C ALA A 95 11.11 8.88 25.42
N LEU A 96 12.23 8.18 25.19
CA LEU A 96 13.14 8.47 24.10
C LEU A 96 12.45 8.33 22.73
N LEU A 97 11.79 7.20 22.48
CA LEU A 97 11.10 6.94 21.21
C LEU A 97 9.94 7.90 20.98
N ALA A 98 9.13 8.19 22.01
CA ALA A 98 8.04 9.15 21.94
C ALA A 98 8.57 10.57 21.65
N GLY A 99 9.67 10.96 22.31
CA GLY A 99 10.33 12.25 22.06
C GLY A 99 10.86 12.36 20.63
N LEU A 100 11.52 11.33 20.12
CA LEU A 100 12.00 11.27 18.73
C LEU A 100 10.84 11.32 17.74
N ALA A 101 9.77 10.56 17.96
CA ALA A 101 8.58 10.56 17.14
C ALA A 101 7.95 11.95 17.09
N LEU A 102 7.74 12.59 18.25
CA LEU A 102 7.17 13.92 18.34
C LEU A 102 8.05 14.97 17.64
N ASN A 103 9.37 14.89 17.80
CA ASN A 103 10.30 15.79 17.12
C ASN A 103 10.24 15.60 15.60
N ARG A 104 10.16 14.37 15.10
CA ARG A 104 10.02 14.08 13.66
C ARG A 104 8.69 14.59 13.11
N ILE A 105 7.59 14.34 13.81
CA ILE A 105 6.26 14.83 13.41
C ILE A 105 6.24 16.36 13.36
N ARG A 106 6.78 17.03 14.37
CA ARG A 106 6.85 18.50 14.43
C ARG A 106 7.72 19.12 13.34
N ARG A 107 8.78 18.42 12.91
CA ARG A 107 9.66 18.87 11.82
C ARG A 107 9.13 18.52 10.43
N GLY A 108 8.13 17.64 10.33
CA GLY A 108 7.59 17.13 9.08
C GLY A 108 6.54 18.04 8.40
N THR A 109 6.47 19.33 8.73
CA THR A 109 5.52 20.26 8.11
C THR A 109 6.06 20.90 6.82
N PRO A 110 5.19 21.08 5.78
CA PRO A 110 3.75 20.85 5.83
C PRO A 110 3.35 19.42 5.40
N PRO A 111 2.43 18.75 6.12
CA PRO A 111 1.89 17.42 5.77
C PRO A 111 1.01 17.45 4.51
N VAL A 112 0.64 18.64 4.05
CA VAL A 112 -0.13 18.86 2.84
C VAL A 112 0.83 19.41 1.77
N PRO A 113 0.94 18.79 0.58
CA PRO A 113 1.82 19.28 -0.48
C PRO A 113 1.21 20.54 -1.11
N GLU A 114 1.36 21.68 -0.44
CA GLU A 114 0.71 22.94 -0.84
C GLU A 114 1.07 23.36 -2.26
N GLN A 115 2.31 23.11 -2.68
CA GLN A 115 2.76 23.40 -4.04
C GLN A 115 1.98 22.57 -5.07
N ALA A 116 1.85 21.27 -4.85
CA ALA A 116 1.09 20.38 -5.74
C ALA A 116 -0.40 20.76 -5.79
N ILE A 117 -0.98 21.16 -4.65
CA ILE A 117 -2.37 21.65 -4.61
C ILE A 117 -2.51 22.97 -5.38
N ARG A 118 -1.56 23.90 -5.23
CA ARG A 118 -1.57 25.17 -5.97
C ARG A 118 -1.46 24.94 -7.48
N GLU A 119 -0.54 24.09 -7.93
CA GLU A 119 -0.38 23.74 -9.35
C GLU A 119 -1.64 23.06 -9.93
N ALA A 120 -2.24 22.13 -9.17
CA ALA A 120 -3.50 21.50 -9.57
C ALA A 120 -4.64 22.52 -9.74
N ARG A 121 -4.73 23.52 -8.85
CA ARG A 121 -5.73 24.59 -8.95
C ARG A 121 -5.50 25.48 -10.17
N LEU A 122 -4.26 25.90 -10.43
CA LEU A 122 -3.90 26.70 -11.60
C LEU A 122 -4.24 25.95 -12.90
N THR A 123 -3.95 24.65 -12.95
CA THR A 123 -4.27 23.81 -14.11
C THR A 123 -5.79 23.69 -14.34
N ALA A 124 -6.56 23.51 -13.26
CA ALA A 124 -8.03 23.47 -13.36
C ALA A 124 -8.63 24.82 -13.79
N GLU A 125 -8.04 25.94 -13.35
CA GLU A 125 -8.49 27.28 -13.70
C GLU A 125 -8.18 27.64 -15.15
N ALA A 126 -7.00 27.28 -15.65
CA ALA A 126 -6.62 27.44 -17.06
C ALA A 126 -7.56 26.66 -18.01
N LEU A 127 -7.92 25.41 -17.66
CA LEU A 127 -8.88 24.63 -18.44
C LEU A 127 -10.29 25.24 -18.44
N LYS A 128 -10.67 25.95 -17.37
CA LYS A 128 -11.98 26.58 -17.24
C LYS A 128 -12.06 27.94 -17.95
N SER A 129 -10.94 28.67 -18.06
CA SER A 129 -10.88 29.94 -18.79
C SER A 129 -10.84 29.76 -20.31
N ASP A 130 -10.24 28.69 -20.81
CA ASP A 130 -10.10 28.42 -22.26
C ASP A 130 -11.40 27.86 -22.90
N GLY A 131 -12.34 27.38 -22.07
CA GLY A 131 -13.64 26.85 -22.51
C GLY A 131 -14.79 27.88 -22.58
N ARG A 132 -14.50 29.19 -22.55
CA ARG A 132 -15.50 30.27 -22.62
C ARG A 132 -15.29 31.21 -23.80
#